data_AF-A0A3D4XCY8-F1
#
_entry.id   AF-A0A3D4XCY8-F1
#
_cell.length_a   1.000
_cell.length_b   1.000
_cell.length_c   1.000
_cell.angle_alpha   90.00
_cell.angle_beta   90.00
_cell.angle_gamma   90.00
#
_symmetry.space_group_name_H-M   'P 1'
#
loop_
_entity.id
_entity.type
_entity.pdbx_description
1 polymer ?
#
loop_
_entity_poly.entity_id
_entity_poly.type
_entity_poly.pdbx_seq_one_letter_code
_entity_poly.pdbx_strand_id
1 'polypeptide(L)'
;MQKAGSSWENLRISNDFLFGKVMQDPGLCTELLRRILPALDIDHVEYPDLQKSIRSDIDAKSVRLDDVSRELKAFLDYVAGHTPDDSYVRKLEEAVKEAKKNREWRHEYMTLLMRDQENIEKGKIYGAISVYRDLKLSDMEIAQRLQEKYHLSWEEANEYLRLEMV
;
A
#
# COMPACT_ATOMS: atom_id res chain seq x y z
N MET A 1 -4.41 -18.40 -12.83
CA MET A 1 -3.35 -18.00 -11.87
C MET A 1 -2.13 -17.47 -12.63
N GLN A 2 -2.06 -16.15 -12.87
CA GLN A 2 -0.88 -15.42 -13.38
C GLN A 2 -1.23 -13.92 -13.30
N LYS A 3 -1.12 -13.31 -12.10
CA LYS A 3 -1.24 -11.85 -11.93
C LYS A 3 -0.24 -11.29 -10.91
N ALA A 4 0.09 -12.07 -9.87
CA ALA A 4 0.97 -11.63 -8.80
C ALA A 4 2.42 -11.34 -9.25
N GLY A 5 3.02 -12.22 -10.08
CA GLY A 5 4.41 -12.07 -10.53
C GLY A 5 4.69 -10.82 -11.36
N SER A 6 3.71 -10.34 -12.13
CA SER A 6 3.81 -9.13 -12.96
C SER A 6 3.71 -7.84 -12.13
N SER A 7 3.00 -7.87 -11.00
CA SER A 7 2.83 -6.69 -10.14
C SER A 7 4.16 -6.26 -9.50
N TRP A 8 4.94 -7.21 -8.96
CA TRP A 8 6.19 -6.91 -8.25
C TRP A 8 7.28 -6.30 -9.15
N GLU A 9 7.49 -6.86 -10.34
CA GLU A 9 8.53 -6.38 -11.25
C GLU A 9 8.26 -4.99 -11.81
N ASN A 10 7.01 -4.53 -11.75
CA ASN A 10 6.62 -3.20 -12.23
C ASN A 10 6.48 -2.17 -11.10
N LEU A 11 6.72 -2.56 -9.85
CA LEU A 11 6.69 -1.61 -8.74
C LEU A 11 7.79 -0.57 -8.88
N ARG A 12 7.39 0.66 -8.56
CA ARG A 12 8.23 1.87 -8.52
C ARG A 12 8.25 2.41 -7.08
N ILE A 13 9.08 3.42 -6.84
CA ILE A 13 9.15 4.09 -5.54
C ILE A 13 7.80 4.69 -5.09
N SER A 14 6.90 4.98 -6.02
CA SER A 14 5.56 5.52 -5.73
C SER A 14 4.62 4.50 -5.08
N ASN A 15 5.02 3.23 -4.98
CA ASN A 15 4.26 2.22 -4.24
C ASN A 15 4.62 2.29 -2.75
N ASP A 16 3.61 2.41 -1.89
CA ASP A 16 3.76 2.60 -0.44
C ASP A 16 4.64 1.54 0.24
N PHE A 17 4.52 0.27 -0.17
CA PHE A 17 5.32 -0.82 0.39
C PHE A 17 6.81 -0.64 0.06
N LEU A 18 7.15 -0.40 -1.22
CA LEU A 18 8.53 -0.15 -1.62
C LEU A 18 9.06 1.16 -1.03
N PHE A 19 8.25 2.22 -1.02
CA PHE A 19 8.62 3.48 -0.37
C PHE A 19 8.99 3.24 1.09
N GLY A 20 8.14 2.53 1.84
CA GLY A 20 8.38 2.21 3.24
C GLY A 20 9.67 1.42 3.46
N LYS A 21 9.93 0.38 2.65
CA LYS A 21 11.17 -0.42 2.76
C LYS A 21 12.43 0.36 2.37
N VAL A 22 12.36 1.18 1.32
CA VAL A 22 13.51 1.98 0.84
C VAL A 22 13.81 3.13 1.80
N MET A 23 12.79 3.79 2.36
CA MET A 23 12.96 4.90 3.31
C MET A 23 13.32 4.44 4.73
N GLN A 24 13.41 3.14 4.99
CA GLN A 24 14.07 2.61 6.18
C GLN A 24 15.59 2.81 6.14
N ASP A 25 16.18 3.07 4.96
CA ASP A 25 17.58 3.47 4.88
C ASP A 25 17.76 4.89 5.45
N PRO A 26 18.55 5.06 6.53
CA PRO A 26 18.70 6.35 7.17
C PRO A 26 19.30 7.43 6.27
N GLY A 27 20.19 7.06 5.35
CA GLY A 27 20.82 7.99 4.43
C GLY A 27 19.83 8.52 3.40
N LEU A 28 19.03 7.65 2.79
CA LEU A 28 18.03 8.02 1.79
C LEU A 28 16.91 8.87 2.38
N CYS A 29 16.44 8.53 3.57
CA CYS A 29 15.39 9.28 4.25
C CYS A 29 15.89 10.63 4.77
N THR A 30 17.09 10.70 5.36
CA THR A 30 17.67 11.98 5.81
C THR A 30 17.87 12.94 4.63
N GLU A 31 18.37 12.45 3.50
CA GLU A 31 18.53 13.25 2.28
C GLU A 31 17.18 13.73 1.72
N LEU A 32 16.13 12.88 1.77
CA LEU A 32 14.77 13.30 1.41
C LEU A 32 14.26 14.44 2.32
N LEU A 33 14.40 14.25 3.63
CA LEU A 33 13.94 15.22 4.62
C LEU A 33 14.65 16.56 4.47
N ARG A 34 15.96 16.57 4.19
CA ARG A 34 16.72 17.80 3.88
C ARG A 34 16.21 18.52 2.63
N ARG A 35 15.71 17.78 1.63
CA ARG A 35 15.12 18.37 0.41
C ARG A 35 13.72 18.94 0.65
N ILE A 36 12.92 18.27 1.49
CA ILE A 36 11.55 18.72 1.83
C ILE A 36 11.60 19.90 2.81
N LEU A 37 12.53 19.87 3.77
CA LEU A 37 12.64 20.82 4.87
C LEU A 37 14.04 21.44 4.91
N PRO A 38 14.46 22.17 3.86
CA PRO A 38 15.82 22.70 3.77
C PRO A 38 16.14 23.76 4.82
N ALA A 39 15.11 24.38 5.41
CA ALA A 39 15.26 25.39 6.45
C ALA A 39 15.41 24.81 7.87
N LEU A 40 15.33 23.48 8.02
CA LEU A 40 15.52 22.79 9.29
C LEU A 40 16.91 22.15 9.31
N ASP A 41 17.64 22.39 10.39
CA ASP A 41 18.92 21.73 10.63
C ASP A 41 18.65 20.32 11.15
N ILE A 42 18.72 19.34 10.23
CA ILE A 42 18.43 17.93 10.55
C ILE A 42 19.76 17.25 10.88
N ASP A 43 20.06 17.20 12.18
CA ASP A 43 21.23 16.52 12.75
C ASP A 43 21.04 15.00 12.85
N HIS A 44 19.85 14.55 13.27
CA HIS A 44 19.57 13.14 13.49
C HIS A 44 18.10 12.81 13.17
N VAL A 45 17.89 11.62 12.59
CA VAL A 45 16.58 11.04 12.35
C VAL A 45 16.47 9.78 13.21
N GLU A 46 15.63 9.83 14.24
CA GLU A 46 15.29 8.65 15.04
C GLU A 46 14.18 7.87 14.33
N TYR A 47 14.42 6.58 14.08
CA TYR A 47 13.41 5.67 13.59
C TYR A 47 12.69 5.08 14.80
N PRO A 48 11.41 5.45 15.06
CA PRO A 48 10.68 4.82 16.15
C PRO A 48 10.52 3.33 15.86
N ASP A 49 10.52 2.52 16.92
CA ASP A 49 10.17 1.11 16.84
C ASP A 49 8.79 0.91 16.16
N LEU A 50 8.60 -0.23 15.50
CA LEU A 50 7.45 -0.62 14.66
C LEU A 50 6.05 -0.33 15.24
N GLN A 51 5.94 -0.10 16.55
CA GLN A 51 4.69 0.21 17.22
C GLN A 51 4.88 1.26 18.33
N LYS A 52 4.45 2.49 18.06
CA LYS A 52 4.00 3.46 19.09
C LYS A 52 2.74 4.17 18.62
N SER A 53 1.85 4.48 19.54
CA SER A 53 0.69 5.33 19.29
C SER A 53 1.17 6.71 18.84
N ILE A 54 0.74 7.15 17.67
CA ILE A 54 0.98 8.52 17.20
C ILE A 54 0.22 9.43 18.18
N ARG A 55 0.94 10.11 19.05
CA ARG A 55 0.37 11.21 19.84
C ARG A 55 0.03 12.33 18.85
N SER A 56 -1.22 12.75 18.84
CA SER A 56 -1.81 13.73 17.93
C SER A 56 -1.29 15.17 18.10
N ASP A 57 -0.12 15.34 18.70
CA ASP A 57 0.43 16.63 19.12
C ASP A 57 1.44 17.16 18.08
N ILE A 58 1.27 16.79 16.80
CA ILE A 58 2.17 17.18 15.70
C ILE A 58 1.58 18.40 14.99
N ASP A 59 2.20 19.56 15.17
CA ASP A 59 1.91 20.76 14.38
C ASP A 59 2.27 20.51 12.91
N ALA A 60 1.25 20.36 12.06
CA ALA A 60 1.43 20.19 10.63
C ALA A 60 1.99 21.49 10.00
N LYS A 61 3.28 21.48 9.64
CA LYS A 61 3.87 22.55 8.83
C LYS A 61 3.56 22.28 7.35
N SER A 62 2.72 23.12 6.76
CA SER A 62 2.48 23.09 5.31
C SER A 62 3.68 23.69 4.56
N VAL A 63 4.31 22.93 3.66
CA VAL A 63 5.26 23.49 2.69
C VAL A 63 4.44 24.22 1.62
N ARG A 64 4.68 25.52 1.44
CA ARG A 64 4.07 26.27 0.34
C ARG A 64 4.72 25.83 -0.97
N LEU A 65 3.90 25.46 -1.94
CA LEU A 65 4.32 24.94 -3.26
C LEU A 65 5.11 25.95 -4.11
N ASP A 66 5.18 27.20 -3.69
CA ASP A 66 5.69 28.31 -4.50
C ASP A 66 7.23 28.41 -4.49
N ASP A 67 7.93 27.67 -3.61
CA ASP A 67 9.39 27.61 -3.49
C ASP A 67 9.93 26.16 -3.43
N VAL A 68 9.50 25.30 -4.35
CA VAL A 68 10.04 23.94 -4.47
C VAL A 68 11.45 23.99 -5.05
N SER A 69 12.45 23.53 -4.28
CA SER A 69 13.84 23.44 -4.74
C SER A 69 13.96 22.55 -5.99
N ARG A 70 14.96 22.79 -6.83
CA ARG A 70 15.19 21.95 -8.04
C ARG A 70 15.41 20.48 -7.66
N GLU A 71 16.04 20.26 -6.52
CA GLU A 71 16.35 18.97 -5.93
C GLU A 71 15.08 18.22 -5.48
N LEU A 72 14.12 18.93 -4.88
CA LEU A 72 12.82 18.36 -4.52
C LEU A 72 11.97 18.13 -5.77
N LYS A 73 12.01 19.05 -6.75
CA LYS A 73 11.34 18.87 -8.04
C LYS A 73 11.83 17.62 -8.77
N ALA A 74 13.14 17.37 -8.80
CA ALA A 74 13.71 16.17 -9.42
C ALA A 74 13.20 14.87 -8.75
N PHE A 75 13.06 14.87 -7.42
CA PHE A 75 12.44 13.76 -6.70
C PHE A 75 10.96 13.57 -7.08
N LEU A 76 10.18 14.65 -7.12
CA LEU A 76 8.77 14.59 -7.50
C LEU A 76 8.58 14.11 -8.94
N ASP A 77 9.42 14.58 -9.87
CA ASP A 77 9.41 14.14 -11.27
C ASP A 77 9.69 12.63 -11.36
N TYR A 78 10.61 12.09 -10.55
CA TYR A 78 10.89 10.65 -10.47
C TYR A 78 9.73 9.84 -9.89
N VAL A 79 9.09 10.31 -8.82
CA VAL A 79 7.88 9.69 -8.25
C VAL A 79 6.74 9.69 -9.28
N ALA A 80 6.58 10.77 -10.05
CA ALA A 80 5.62 10.88 -11.15
C ALA A 80 5.99 10.01 -12.37
N GLY A 81 7.21 9.51 -12.40
CA GLY A 81 7.60 8.44 -13.29
C GLY A 81 8.66 8.80 -14.33
N HIS A 82 9.21 10.01 -14.28
CA HIS A 82 10.25 10.48 -15.19
C HIS A 82 11.61 9.86 -14.86
N THR A 83 12.56 10.02 -15.79
CA THR A 83 13.91 9.48 -15.65
C THR A 83 14.71 10.20 -14.56
N PRO A 84 15.59 9.50 -13.82
CA PRO A 84 16.45 10.12 -12.81
C PRO A 84 17.35 11.24 -13.35
N ASP A 85 17.09 12.47 -12.94
CA ASP A 85 17.84 13.67 -13.38
C ASP A 85 18.74 14.27 -12.28
N ASP A 86 18.86 13.59 -11.13
CA ASP A 86 19.69 14.04 -10.02
C ASP A 86 20.37 12.88 -9.28
N SER A 87 21.49 13.20 -8.61
CA SER A 87 22.34 12.30 -7.85
C SER A 87 21.60 11.51 -6.76
N TYR A 88 20.66 12.12 -6.04
CA TYR A 88 19.85 11.43 -5.03
C TYR A 88 18.84 10.52 -5.69
N VAL A 89 18.18 10.99 -6.74
CA VAL A 89 17.19 10.19 -7.47
C VAL A 89 17.83 8.92 -8.04
N ARG A 90 19.08 8.99 -8.50
CA ARG A 90 19.84 7.81 -8.95
C ARG A 90 20.15 6.83 -7.81
N LYS A 91 20.51 7.32 -6.63
CA LYS A 91 20.70 6.47 -5.44
C LYS A 91 19.38 5.79 -5.05
N LEU A 92 18.27 6.53 -5.15
CA LEU A 92 16.94 6.02 -4.84
C LEU A 92 16.49 4.95 -5.84
N GLU A 93 16.75 5.16 -7.13
CA GLU A 93 16.52 4.16 -8.18
C GLU A 93 17.34 2.89 -7.93
N GLU A 94 18.60 3.00 -7.54
CA GLU A 94 19.42 1.82 -7.22
C GLU A 94 18.89 1.09 -5.98
N ALA A 95 18.50 1.82 -4.93
CA ALA A 95 17.88 1.22 -3.76
C ALA A 95 16.57 0.48 -4.09
N VAL A 96 15.75 1.02 -5.00
CA VAL A 96 14.54 0.34 -5.50
C VAL A 96 14.91 -0.94 -6.26
N LYS A 97 15.96 -0.93 -7.10
CA LYS A 97 16.42 -2.14 -7.79
C LYS A 97 16.90 -3.21 -6.82
N GLU A 98 17.64 -2.83 -5.79
CA GLU A 98 18.08 -3.76 -4.75
C GLU A 98 16.90 -4.29 -3.93
N ALA A 99 15.96 -3.43 -3.56
CA ALA A 99 14.73 -3.83 -2.87
C ALA A 99 13.96 -4.91 -3.65
N LYS A 100 13.89 -4.79 -4.97
CA LYS A 100 13.19 -5.74 -5.84
C LYS A 100 13.88 -7.11 -5.97
N LYS A 101 15.18 -7.19 -5.68
CA LYS A 101 15.94 -8.45 -5.61
C LYS A 101 15.72 -9.19 -4.29
N ASN A 102 15.24 -8.51 -3.24
CA ASN A 102 15.00 -9.10 -1.93
C ASN A 102 13.80 -10.07 -1.99
N ARG A 103 14.06 -11.37 -1.78
CA ARG A 103 13.02 -12.42 -1.82
C ARG A 103 12.06 -12.37 -0.64
N GLU A 104 12.52 -11.92 0.52
CA GLU A 104 11.70 -11.79 1.72
C GLU A 104 10.66 -10.68 1.53
N TRP A 105 11.11 -9.49 1.10
CA TRP A 105 10.19 -8.38 0.82
C TRP A 105 9.23 -8.70 -0.32
N ARG A 106 9.69 -9.45 -1.33
CA ARG A 106 8.78 -9.98 -2.36
C ARG A 106 7.71 -10.87 -1.75
N HIS A 107 8.08 -11.78 -0.87
CA HIS A 107 7.13 -12.69 -0.22
C HIS A 107 6.13 -11.94 0.65
N GLU A 108 6.60 -11.00 1.48
CA GLU A 108 5.74 -10.11 2.28
C GLU A 108 4.72 -9.39 1.40
N TYR A 109 5.17 -8.77 0.30
CA TYR A 109 4.30 -8.05 -0.62
C TYR A 109 3.25 -8.95 -1.28
N MET A 110 3.64 -10.16 -1.70
CA MET A 110 2.69 -11.12 -2.28
C MET A 110 1.62 -11.54 -1.28
N THR A 111 2.00 -11.78 -0.02
CA THR A 111 1.06 -12.15 1.04
C THR A 111 0.08 -11.01 1.32
N LEU A 112 0.56 -9.76 1.35
CA LEU A 112 -0.31 -8.58 1.47
C LEU A 112 -1.31 -8.50 0.32
N LEU A 113 -0.85 -8.64 -0.93
CA LEU A 113 -1.73 -8.61 -2.10
C LEU A 113 -2.75 -9.75 -2.13
N MET A 114 -2.36 -10.96 -1.71
CA MET A 114 -3.29 -12.08 -1.59
C MET A 114 -4.39 -11.77 -0.58
N ARG A 115 -4.02 -11.25 0.59
CA ARG A 115 -4.96 -10.84 1.63
C ARG A 115 -5.90 -9.73 1.15
N ASP A 116 -5.39 -8.73 0.44
CA ASP A 116 -6.21 -7.65 -0.11
C ASP A 116 -7.20 -8.15 -1.15
N GLN A 117 -6.76 -9.06 -2.04
CA GLN A 117 -7.64 -9.70 -3.02
C GLN A 117 -8.74 -10.51 -2.33
N GLU A 118 -8.39 -11.32 -1.33
CA GLU A 118 -9.36 -12.06 -0.51
C GLU A 118 -10.35 -11.12 0.18
N ASN A 119 -9.88 -10.01 0.76
CA ASN A 119 -10.74 -9.01 1.40
C ASN A 119 -11.67 -8.31 0.42
N ILE A 120 -11.22 -8.01 -0.80
CA ILE A 120 -12.06 -7.44 -1.86
C ILE A 120 -13.14 -8.45 -2.29
N GLU A 121 -12.78 -9.72 -2.47
CA GLU A 121 -13.73 -10.78 -2.81
C GLU A 121 -14.78 -10.96 -1.70
N LYS A 122 -14.34 -11.02 -0.44
CA LYS A 122 -15.22 -11.03 0.74
C LYS A 122 -16.16 -9.82 0.74
N GLY A 123 -15.63 -8.62 0.51
CA GLY A 123 -16.43 -7.39 0.45
C GLY A 123 -17.50 -7.42 -0.64
N LYS A 124 -17.21 -7.99 -1.81
CA LYS A 124 -18.20 -8.18 -2.89
C LYS A 124 -19.28 -9.20 -2.52
N ILE A 125 -18.94 -10.23 -1.75
CA ILE A 125 -19.89 -11.24 -1.28
C ILE A 125 -20.81 -10.61 -0.23
N TYR A 126 -20.27 -9.96 0.80
CA TYR A 126 -21.06 -9.26 1.82
C TYR A 126 -21.96 -8.18 1.21
N GLY A 127 -21.44 -7.40 0.26
CA GLY A 127 -22.26 -6.42 -0.46
C GLY A 127 -23.43 -7.05 -1.22
N ALA A 128 -23.25 -8.24 -1.81
CA ALA A 128 -24.34 -8.97 -2.46
C ALA A 128 -25.34 -9.54 -1.45
N ILE A 129 -24.87 -10.09 -0.32
CA ILE A 129 -25.73 -10.58 0.76
C ILE A 129 -26.62 -9.45 1.28
N SER A 130 -26.03 -8.30 1.61
CA SER A 130 -26.76 -7.11 2.05
C SER A 130 -27.89 -6.74 1.08
N VAL A 131 -27.61 -6.67 -0.24
CA VAL A 131 -28.64 -6.40 -1.25
C VAL A 131 -29.74 -7.48 -1.27
N TYR A 132 -29.37 -8.76 -1.18
CA TYR A 132 -30.36 -9.85 -1.17
C TYR A 132 -31.24 -9.85 0.09
N ARG A 133 -30.68 -9.46 1.24
CA ARG A 133 -31.41 -9.27 2.50
C ARG A 133 -32.41 -8.12 2.41
N ASP A 134 -32.02 -7.00 1.80
CA ASP A 134 -32.93 -5.86 1.56
C ASP A 134 -34.11 -6.25 0.65
N LEU A 135 -33.88 -7.17 -0.28
CA LEU A 135 -34.91 -7.77 -1.13
C LEU A 135 -35.74 -8.86 -0.42
N LYS A 136 -35.48 -9.12 0.87
CA LYS A 136 -36.17 -10.10 1.74
C LYS A 136 -36.09 -11.54 1.24
N LEU A 137 -34.98 -11.91 0.60
CA LEU A 137 -34.70 -13.30 0.22
C LEU A 137 -34.40 -14.14 1.47
N SER A 138 -34.81 -15.40 1.44
CA SER A 138 -34.44 -16.38 2.47
C SER A 138 -32.97 -16.78 2.38
N ASP A 139 -32.38 -17.22 3.49
CA ASP A 139 -30.99 -17.70 3.56
C ASP A 139 -30.70 -18.78 2.52
N MET A 140 -31.67 -19.66 2.25
CA MET A 140 -31.57 -20.72 1.25
C MET A 140 -31.43 -20.14 -0.17
N GLU A 141 -32.23 -19.14 -0.51
CA GLU A 141 -32.17 -18.46 -1.80
C GLU A 141 -30.90 -17.60 -1.95
N ILE A 142 -30.43 -17.01 -0.85
CA ILE A 142 -29.19 -16.24 -0.83
C ILE A 142 -28.00 -17.18 -1.07
N ALA A 143 -27.92 -18.28 -0.32
CA ALA A 143 -26.86 -19.27 -0.46
C ALA A 143 -26.77 -19.79 -1.91
N GLN A 144 -27.91 -20.18 -2.50
CA GLN A 144 -27.94 -20.64 -3.89
C GLN A 144 -27.40 -19.57 -4.87
N ARG A 145 -27.83 -18.31 -4.74
CA ARG A 145 -27.33 -17.22 -5.59
C ARG A 145 -25.85 -16.93 -5.40
N LEU A 146 -25.33 -17.09 -4.18
CA LEU A 146 -23.90 -16.95 -3.91
C LEU A 146 -23.08 -18.06 -4.57
N GLN A 147 -23.56 -19.31 -4.52
CA GLN A 147 -22.91 -20.42 -5.22
C GLN A 147 -22.85 -20.19 -6.73
N GLU A 148 -23.96 -19.77 -7.34
CA GLU A 148 -24.04 -19.55 -8.78
C GLU A 148 -23.13 -18.38 -9.22
N LYS A 149 -23.13 -17.27 -8.47
CA LYS A 149 -22.43 -16.04 -8.85
C LYS A 149 -20.95 -16.02 -8.50
N TYR A 150 -20.57 -16.61 -7.38
CA TYR A 150 -19.19 -16.58 -6.85
C TYR A 150 -18.53 -17.97 -6.85
N HIS A 151 -19.20 -18.99 -7.40
CA HIS A 151 -18.70 -20.37 -7.49
C HIS A 151 -18.34 -20.99 -6.13
N LEU A 152 -19.07 -20.58 -5.08
CA LEU A 152 -18.88 -21.10 -3.73
C LEU A 152 -19.53 -22.48 -3.58
N SER A 153 -18.94 -23.31 -2.73
CA SER A 153 -19.61 -24.48 -2.19
C SER A 153 -20.77 -24.06 -1.27
N TRP A 154 -21.66 -25.01 -0.97
CA TRP A 154 -22.77 -24.76 -0.05
C TRP A 154 -22.26 -24.40 1.35
N GLU A 155 -21.17 -25.02 1.79
CA GLU A 155 -20.55 -24.77 3.09
C GLU A 155 -19.99 -23.35 3.18
N GLU A 156 -19.21 -22.93 2.17
CA GLU A 156 -18.66 -21.57 2.10
C GLU A 156 -19.76 -20.51 2.06
N ALA A 157 -20.80 -20.70 1.24
CA ALA A 157 -21.91 -19.75 1.18
C ALA A 157 -22.63 -19.59 2.53
N ASN A 158 -22.80 -20.68 3.28
CA ASN A 158 -23.39 -20.64 4.62
C ASN A 158 -22.46 -20.03 5.67
N GLU A 159 -21.15 -20.16 5.53
CA GLU A 159 -20.18 -19.50 6.41
C GLU A 159 -20.32 -17.98 6.32
N TYR A 160 -20.39 -17.43 5.09
CA TYR A 160 -20.62 -16.00 4.88
C TYR A 160 -21.93 -15.49 5.50
N LEU A 161 -23.01 -16.26 5.41
CA LEU A 161 -24.29 -15.87 5.99
C LEU A 161 -24.29 -15.88 7.53
N ARG A 162 -23.48 -16.75 8.16
CA ARG A 162 -23.35 -16.81 9.62
C ARG A 162 -22.51 -15.67 10.18
N LEU A 163 -21.42 -15.30 9.49
CA LEU A 163 -20.49 -14.27 9.96
C LEU A 163 -21.10 -12.86 10.00
N GLU A 164 -22.15 -12.61 9.22
CA GLU A 164 -22.86 -11.32 9.19
C GLU A 164 -23.80 -11.11 10.41
N MET A 165 -23.99 -12.13 11.26
CA MET A 165 -24.84 -12.06 12.46
C MET A 165 -24.12 -11.62 13.75
N VAL A 166 -22.84 -11.25 13.66
CA VAL A 166 -21.97 -10.89 14.81
C VAL A 166 -21.61 -9.40 14.79
#